data_AF-A0A0W0YW71-F1
#
_entry.id   AF-A0A0W0YW71-F1
#
_cell.length_a   1.000
_cell.length_b   1.000
_cell.length_c   1.000
_cell.angle_alpha   90.00
_cell.angle_beta   90.00
_cell.angle_gamma   90.00
#
_symmetry.space_group_name_H-M   'P 1'
#
loop_
_entity.id
_entity.type
_entity.pdbx_description
1 polymer ?
#
loop_
_entity_poly.entity_id
_entity_poly.type
_entity_poly.pdbx_seq_one_letter_code
_entity_poly.pdbx_strand_id
1 'polypeptide(L)'
;MLWIPIALFFWWLIYREIRRPALIHKPYMIILLFLAIFFTWLPLKSWYFERFLTSIAQQLAENNYAKVHCNTLFDTLFDEDIGVAGHANPKTGYIVIQYPRCSILRAYIAHPERAGKEEIISLNVLTHESMHARGEYDEAKTECEAVQRNYRTAKLLGVPYYIAKKNALDYYQLYYMKRKGRYFSSECAPGKALDEHLKDSTWTD
;
A
#
# COMPACT_ATOMS: atom_id res chain seq x y z
N MET A 1 4.10 -10.84 13.35
CA MET A 1 3.76 -12.27 13.14
C MET A 1 3.11 -12.99 14.34
N LEU A 2 2.62 -12.28 15.38
CA LEU A 2 2.06 -12.91 16.61
C LEU A 2 0.69 -13.61 16.42
N TRP A 3 -0.05 -13.29 15.37
CA TRP A 3 -1.40 -13.83 15.14
C TRP A 3 -1.43 -15.30 14.70
N ILE A 4 -0.39 -15.75 14.00
CA ILE A 4 -0.28 -17.13 13.50
C ILE A 4 -0.19 -18.14 14.66
N PRO A 5 0.72 -18.01 15.65
CA PRO A 5 0.75 -18.94 16.78
C PRO A 5 -0.53 -18.91 17.62
N ILE A 6 -1.16 -17.74 17.77
CA ILE A 6 -2.45 -17.60 18.47
C ILE A 6 -3.55 -18.37 17.70
N ALA A 7 -3.62 -18.22 16.38
CA ALA A 7 -4.56 -18.96 15.54
C ALA A 7 -4.34 -20.48 15.65
N LEU A 8 -3.09 -20.93 15.56
CA LEU A 8 -2.72 -22.34 15.71
C LEU A 8 -3.10 -22.90 17.08
N PHE A 9 -2.96 -22.11 18.15
CA PHE A 9 -3.40 -22.49 19.49
C PHE A 9 -4.91 -22.75 19.56
N PHE A 10 -5.74 -21.86 18.99
CA PHE A 10 -7.20 -22.07 18.97
C PHE A 10 -7.61 -23.26 18.08
N TRP A 11 -6.95 -23.45 16.92
CA TRP A 11 -7.15 -24.64 16.10
C TRP A 11 -6.77 -25.94 16.83
N TRP A 12 -5.69 -25.91 17.61
CA TRP A 12 -5.29 -27.04 18.44
C TRP A 12 -6.32 -27.34 19.55
N LEU A 13 -6.90 -26.31 20.20
CA LEU A 13 -7.95 -26.51 21.19
C LEU A 13 -9.21 -27.16 20.59
N ILE A 14 -9.62 -26.73 19.39
CA ILE A 14 -10.72 -27.35 18.63
C ILE A 14 -10.40 -28.81 18.32
N TYR A 15 -9.20 -29.09 17.79
CA TYR A 15 -8.77 -30.46 17.48
C TYR A 15 -8.76 -31.36 18.73
N ARG A 16 -8.28 -30.84 19.86
CA ARG A 16 -8.24 -31.54 21.15
C ARG A 16 -9.65 -31.91 21.62
N GLU A 17 -10.60 -30.99 21.52
CA GLU A 17 -11.99 -31.19 21.94
C GLU A 17 -12.70 -32.26 21.09
N ILE A 18 -12.50 -32.23 19.76
CA ILE A 18 -13.03 -33.23 18.84
C ILE A 18 -12.48 -34.64 19.15
N ARG A 19 -11.22 -34.74 19.57
CA ARG A 19 -10.55 -36.02 19.91
C ARG A 19 -10.97 -36.61 21.25
N ARG A 20 -11.62 -35.85 22.15
CA ARG A 20 -12.09 -36.32 23.47
C ARG A 20 -13.60 -36.10 23.63
N PRO A 21 -14.45 -36.86 22.92
CA PRO A 21 -15.87 -36.54 22.72
C PRO A 21 -16.79 -36.79 23.93
N ALA A 22 -16.26 -37.00 25.13
CA ALA A 22 -17.05 -37.45 26.28
C ALA A 22 -18.20 -36.47 26.63
N LEU A 23 -18.05 -35.17 26.39
CA LEU A 23 -19.16 -34.20 26.38
C LEU A 23 -18.72 -32.88 25.71
N ILE A 24 -18.98 -32.71 24.42
CA ILE A 24 -18.61 -31.48 23.70
C ILE A 24 -19.49 -30.32 24.16
N HIS A 25 -18.90 -29.32 24.83
CA HIS A 25 -19.61 -28.11 25.22
C HIS A 25 -19.78 -27.17 24.01
N LYS A 26 -20.98 -27.18 23.40
CA LYS A 26 -21.30 -26.40 22.19
C LYS A 26 -20.94 -24.91 22.28
N PRO A 27 -21.25 -24.18 23.38
CA PRO A 27 -20.89 -22.75 23.47
C PRO A 27 -19.37 -22.52 23.39
N TYR A 28 -18.59 -23.34 24.07
CA TYR A 28 -17.13 -23.27 24.06
C TYR A 28 -16.58 -23.52 22.66
N MET A 29 -17.11 -24.51 21.93
CA MET A 29 -16.70 -24.76 20.55
C MET A 29 -16.99 -23.60 19.60
N ILE A 30 -18.16 -22.96 19.75
CA ILE A 30 -18.51 -21.78 18.95
C ILE A 30 -17.52 -20.63 19.22
N ILE A 31 -17.19 -20.39 20.49
CA ILE A 31 -16.22 -19.35 20.88
C ILE A 31 -14.84 -19.67 20.29
N LEU A 32 -14.36 -20.92 20.42
CA LEU A 32 -13.08 -21.31 19.86
C LEU A 32 -13.02 -21.16 18.34
N LEU A 33 -14.07 -21.58 17.63
CA LEU A 33 -14.18 -21.44 16.19
C LEU A 33 -14.14 -19.97 15.77
N PHE A 34 -14.89 -19.12 16.45
CA PHE A 34 -14.88 -17.67 16.20
C PHE A 34 -13.48 -17.08 16.37
N LEU A 35 -12.80 -17.40 17.48
CA LEU A 35 -11.43 -16.92 17.75
C LEU A 35 -10.41 -17.46 16.73
N ALA A 36 -10.49 -18.75 16.39
CA ALA A 36 -9.61 -19.36 15.40
C ALA A 36 -9.76 -18.69 14.02
N ILE A 37 -11.00 -18.49 13.56
CA ILE A 37 -11.29 -17.81 12.30
C ILE A 37 -10.80 -16.36 12.36
N PHE A 38 -11.11 -15.63 13.42
CA PHE A 38 -10.71 -14.23 13.59
C PHE A 38 -9.19 -14.04 13.53
N PHE A 39 -8.42 -14.82 14.30
CA PHE A 39 -6.96 -14.71 14.31
C PHE A 39 -6.29 -15.25 13.06
N THR A 40 -6.93 -16.18 12.33
CA THR A 40 -6.46 -16.62 11.00
C THR A 40 -6.72 -15.54 9.94
N TRP A 41 -7.85 -14.83 10.03
CA TRP A 41 -8.26 -13.82 9.05
C TRP A 41 -7.33 -12.60 9.00
N LEU A 42 -6.84 -12.13 10.15
CA LEU A 42 -5.96 -10.95 10.23
C LEU A 42 -4.69 -11.05 9.36
N PRO A 43 -3.82 -12.08 9.52
CA PRO A 43 -2.63 -12.21 8.70
C PRO A 43 -2.96 -12.51 7.23
N LEU A 44 -4.02 -13.27 6.95
CA LEU A 44 -4.46 -13.54 5.57
C LEU A 44 -4.88 -12.27 4.84
N LYS A 45 -5.66 -11.40 5.49
CA LYS A 45 -6.09 -10.13 4.92
C LYS A 45 -4.90 -9.21 4.61
N SER A 46 -3.92 -9.12 5.50
CA SER A 46 -2.71 -8.32 5.25
C SER A 46 -1.87 -8.91 4.13
N TRP A 47 -1.63 -10.23 4.14
CA TRP A 47 -0.89 -10.91 3.08
C TRP A 47 -1.53 -10.76 1.70
N TYR A 48 -2.85 -10.93 1.61
CA TYR A 48 -3.59 -10.73 0.37
C TYR A 48 -3.44 -9.29 -0.15
N PHE A 49 -3.54 -8.31 0.76
CA PHE A 49 -3.39 -6.91 0.39
C PHE A 49 -1.97 -6.57 -0.07
N GLU A 50 -0.93 -7.06 0.60
CA GLU A 50 0.46 -6.90 0.17
C GLU A 50 0.73 -7.54 -1.20
N ARG A 51 0.17 -8.72 -1.46
CA ARG A 51 0.26 -9.39 -2.77
C ARG A 51 -0.43 -8.58 -3.86
N PHE A 52 -1.58 -7.98 -3.55
CA PHE A 52 -2.27 -7.08 -4.46
C PHE A 52 -1.45 -5.81 -4.74
N LEU A 53 -0.91 -5.14 -3.71
CA LEU A 53 -0.04 -3.98 -3.91
C LEU A 53 1.23 -4.34 -4.68
N THR A 54 1.80 -5.52 -4.42
CA THR A 54 2.98 -6.04 -5.13
C THR A 54 2.70 -6.20 -6.62
N SER A 55 1.55 -6.74 -7.03
CA SER A 55 1.23 -6.90 -8.45
C SER A 55 1.02 -5.56 -9.16
N ILE A 56 0.54 -4.53 -8.44
CA ILE A 56 0.45 -3.18 -8.97
C ILE A 56 1.85 -2.54 -9.07
N ALA A 57 2.67 -2.63 -8.02
CA ALA A 57 4.03 -2.10 -8.01
C ALA A 57 4.89 -2.72 -9.12
N GLN A 58 4.76 -4.02 -9.39
CA GLN A 58 5.45 -4.70 -10.49
C GLN A 58 5.06 -4.15 -11.88
N GLN A 59 3.78 -3.79 -12.06
CA GLN A 59 3.32 -3.16 -13.31
C GLN A 59 3.84 -1.73 -13.46
N LEU A 60 4.00 -1.01 -12.34
CA LEU A 60 4.55 0.34 -12.32
C LEU A 60 6.07 0.35 -12.49
N ALA A 61 6.76 -0.67 -11.98
CA ALA A 61 8.21 -0.81 -12.07
C ALA A 61 8.71 -1.34 -13.43
N GLU A 62 7.82 -1.45 -14.44
CA GLU A 62 8.16 -1.73 -15.85
C GLU A 62 9.07 -2.97 -16.04
N ASN A 63 8.72 -4.08 -15.38
CA ASN A 63 9.43 -5.37 -15.35
C ASN A 63 10.64 -5.47 -14.42
N ASN A 64 10.97 -4.42 -13.66
CA ASN A 64 11.84 -4.58 -12.51
C ASN A 64 11.12 -5.34 -11.40
N TYR A 65 11.89 -6.09 -10.62
CA TYR A 65 11.34 -6.74 -9.44
C TYR A 65 10.80 -5.67 -8.50
N ALA A 66 9.58 -5.86 -8.03
CA ALA A 66 8.98 -5.05 -6.98
C ALA A 66 8.26 -5.98 -6.01
N LYS A 67 8.42 -5.73 -4.71
CA LYS A 67 7.70 -6.45 -3.65
C LYS A 67 7.35 -5.48 -2.53
N VAL A 68 6.05 -5.35 -2.26
CA VAL A 68 5.52 -4.45 -1.24
C VAL A 68 5.36 -5.19 0.08
N HIS A 69 5.79 -4.55 1.15
CA HIS A 69 5.52 -4.93 2.53
C HIS A 69 4.85 -3.78 3.27
N CYS A 70 3.81 -4.10 4.03
CA CYS A 70 3.10 -3.14 4.87
C CYS A 70 3.58 -3.30 6.31
N ASN A 71 4.37 -2.35 6.80
CA ASN A 71 4.83 -2.38 8.18
C ASN A 71 3.64 -2.28 9.14
N THR A 72 3.70 -3.09 10.20
CA THR A 72 2.85 -2.90 11.37
C THR A 72 3.40 -1.78 12.25
N LEU A 73 2.63 -1.38 13.27
CA LEU A 73 3.10 -0.43 14.28
C LEU A 73 4.42 -0.89 14.92
N PHE A 74 4.55 -2.18 15.22
CA PHE A 74 5.78 -2.72 15.79
C PHE A 74 6.92 -2.70 14.78
N ASP A 75 6.68 -3.10 13.53
CA ASP A 75 7.73 -3.08 12.50
C ASP A 75 8.26 -1.66 12.29
N THR A 76 7.37 -0.66 12.25
CA THR A 76 7.72 0.77 12.11
C THR A 76 8.55 1.31 13.28
N LEU A 77 8.33 0.81 14.50
CA LEU A 77 9.10 1.21 15.68
C LEU A 77 10.54 0.66 15.68
N PHE A 78 10.78 -0.45 14.98
CA PHE A 78 12.08 -1.09 14.86
C PHE A 78 12.72 -0.90 13.49
N ASP A 79 12.10 -0.09 12.63
CA ASP A 79 12.64 0.26 11.32
C ASP A 79 13.77 1.30 11.48
N GLU A 80 14.80 1.19 10.66
CA GLU A 80 15.93 2.12 10.66
C GLU A 80 15.54 3.46 10.00
N ASP A 81 14.56 3.44 9.10
CA ASP A 81 14.05 4.61 8.39
C ASP A 81 12.85 5.25 9.14
N ILE A 82 13.14 5.84 10.31
CA ILE A 82 12.13 6.48 11.15
C ILE A 82 11.70 7.83 10.54
N GLY A 83 10.38 8.05 10.44
CA GLY A 83 9.81 9.34 10.07
C GLY A 83 9.52 9.56 8.58
N VAL A 84 9.73 8.54 7.74
CA VAL A 84 9.28 8.53 6.33
C VAL A 84 7.94 7.81 6.18
N ALA A 85 7.21 8.08 5.10
CA ALA A 85 5.93 7.43 4.82
C ALA A 85 6.09 6.05 4.14
N GLY A 86 7.23 5.84 3.51
CA GLY A 86 7.65 4.62 2.84
C GLY A 86 9.13 4.76 2.45
N HIS A 87 9.71 3.64 2.07
CA HIS A 87 11.02 3.60 1.42
C HIS A 87 11.08 2.40 0.48
N ALA A 88 11.96 2.45 -0.50
CA ALA A 88 12.26 1.30 -1.32
C ALA A 88 13.76 1.19 -1.56
N ASN A 89 14.22 -0.03 -1.78
CA ASN A 89 15.58 -0.30 -2.19
C ASN A 89 15.60 -0.51 -3.72
N PRO A 90 16.13 0.43 -4.52
CA PRO A 90 16.11 0.32 -5.98
C PRO A 90 16.91 -0.87 -6.53
N LYS A 91 17.85 -1.44 -5.75
CA LYS A 91 18.65 -2.60 -6.17
C LYS A 91 17.89 -3.91 -5.99
N THR A 92 17.11 -4.03 -4.90
CA THR A 92 16.39 -5.27 -4.57
C THR A 92 14.92 -5.21 -4.95
N GLY A 93 14.38 -4.03 -5.24
CA GLY A 93 12.96 -3.82 -5.52
C GLY A 93 12.05 -3.98 -4.30
N TYR A 94 12.62 -4.07 -3.10
CA TYR A 94 11.83 -4.20 -1.89
C TYR A 94 11.27 -2.84 -1.50
N ILE A 95 9.95 -2.76 -1.36
CA ILE A 95 9.19 -1.57 -1.00
C ILE A 95 8.59 -1.80 0.38
N VAL A 96 8.84 -0.86 1.29
CA VAL A 96 8.24 -0.83 2.62
C VAL A 96 7.33 0.37 2.72
N ILE A 97 6.06 0.13 3.05
CA ILE A 97 5.09 1.18 3.31
C ILE A 97 4.87 1.24 4.82
N GLN A 98 5.20 2.39 5.42
CA GLN A 98 5.20 2.56 6.87
C GLN A 98 3.79 2.59 7.46
N TYR A 99 3.64 2.17 8.72
CA TYR A 99 2.37 2.34 9.42
C TYR A 99 2.06 3.84 9.60
N PRO A 100 0.81 4.32 9.40
CA PRO A 100 -0.41 3.59 9.07
C PRO A 100 -0.77 3.56 7.57
N ARG A 101 0.17 3.87 6.66
CA ARG A 101 -0.11 4.21 5.25
C ARG A 101 -0.83 3.12 4.48
N CYS A 102 -0.51 1.83 4.67
CA CYS A 102 -1.27 0.75 4.03
C CYS A 102 -2.74 0.70 4.47
N SER A 103 -3.06 1.03 5.73
CA SER A 103 -4.45 1.07 6.20
C SER A 103 -5.20 2.25 5.59
N ILE A 104 -4.52 3.40 5.46
CA ILE A 104 -5.07 4.59 4.82
C ILE A 104 -5.29 4.34 3.32
N LEU A 105 -4.34 3.69 2.64
CA LEU A 105 -4.49 3.30 1.23
C LEU A 105 -5.65 2.32 1.03
N ARG A 106 -5.88 1.41 1.98
CA ARG A 106 -7.05 0.53 1.95
C ARG A 106 -8.35 1.30 2.09
N ALA A 107 -8.39 2.35 2.92
CA ALA A 107 -9.56 3.22 3.06
C ALA A 107 -9.81 4.02 1.77
N TYR A 108 -8.75 4.54 1.15
CA TYR A 108 -8.80 5.15 -0.19
C TYR A 108 -9.44 4.20 -1.22
N ILE A 109 -8.98 2.95 -1.29
CA ILE A 109 -9.51 1.97 -2.26
C ILE A 109 -10.99 1.65 -1.97
N ALA A 110 -11.38 1.57 -0.70
CA ALA A 110 -12.75 1.26 -0.31
C ALA A 110 -13.73 2.41 -0.60
N HIS A 111 -13.27 3.67 -0.52
CA HIS A 111 -14.11 4.86 -0.64
C HIS A 111 -13.41 6.02 -1.37
N PRO A 112 -13.01 5.83 -2.63
CA PRO A 112 -12.15 6.78 -3.33
C PRO A 112 -12.84 8.13 -3.62
N GLU A 113 -14.18 8.16 -3.64
CA GLU A 113 -15.00 9.36 -3.87
C GLU A 113 -14.94 10.39 -2.75
N ARG A 114 -14.63 9.95 -1.52
CA ARG A 114 -14.52 10.79 -0.32
C ARG A 114 -13.07 10.91 0.16
N ALA A 115 -12.11 10.57 -0.70
CA ALA A 115 -10.70 10.55 -0.37
C ALA A 115 -10.22 11.91 0.18
N GLY A 116 -9.74 11.91 1.41
CA GLY A 116 -9.08 13.06 2.02
C GLY A 116 -7.60 13.16 1.66
N LYS A 117 -6.94 14.18 2.20
CA LYS A 117 -5.50 14.44 1.98
C LYS A 117 -4.63 13.21 2.22
N GLU A 118 -4.74 12.57 3.37
CA GLU A 118 -3.86 11.45 3.73
C GLU A 118 -4.10 10.20 2.86
N GLU A 119 -5.32 10.01 2.39
CA GLU A 119 -5.71 8.93 1.46
C GLU A 119 -5.08 9.14 0.08
N ILE A 120 -5.18 10.36 -0.46
CA ILE A 120 -4.53 10.72 -1.73
C ILE A 120 -3.00 10.66 -1.59
N ILE A 121 -2.42 11.10 -0.47
CA ILE A 121 -0.98 10.96 -0.21
C ILE A 121 -0.58 9.48 -0.14
N SER A 122 -1.39 8.61 0.49
CA SER A 122 -1.06 7.18 0.58
C SER A 122 -1.04 6.49 -0.79
N LEU A 123 -1.89 6.94 -1.73
CA LEU A 123 -1.80 6.53 -3.13
C LEU A 123 -0.45 6.94 -3.72
N ASN A 124 -0.06 8.22 -3.55
CA ASN A 124 1.20 8.71 -4.09
C ASN A 124 2.40 7.98 -3.48
N VAL A 125 2.38 7.64 -2.19
CA VAL A 125 3.47 6.86 -1.55
C VAL A 125 3.65 5.53 -2.27
N LEU A 126 2.58 4.77 -2.53
CA LEU A 126 2.71 3.52 -3.30
C LEU A 126 3.35 3.77 -4.68
N THR A 127 2.89 4.80 -5.40
CA THR A 127 3.42 5.11 -6.72
C THR A 127 4.90 5.53 -6.64
N HIS A 128 5.26 6.40 -5.70
CA HIS A 128 6.61 6.90 -5.44
C HIS A 128 7.57 5.77 -5.15
N GLU A 129 7.26 4.91 -4.18
CA GLU A 129 8.14 3.79 -3.84
C GLU A 129 8.25 2.78 -5.01
N SER A 130 7.22 2.68 -5.85
CA SER A 130 7.29 1.86 -7.06
C SER A 130 8.24 2.44 -8.11
N MET A 131 8.42 3.77 -8.17
CA MET A 131 9.41 4.41 -9.05
C MET A 131 10.83 4.20 -8.54
N HIS A 132 11.02 4.21 -7.22
CA HIS A 132 12.29 3.75 -6.64
C HIS A 132 12.57 2.29 -6.98
N ALA A 133 11.59 1.39 -6.85
CA ALA A 133 11.75 -0.01 -7.26
C ALA A 133 11.99 -0.19 -8.77
N ARG A 134 11.62 0.79 -9.60
CA ARG A 134 11.95 0.84 -11.04
C ARG A 134 13.44 1.15 -11.30
N GLY A 135 14.17 1.62 -10.28
CA GLY A 135 15.58 1.96 -10.39
C GLY A 135 15.88 3.46 -10.34
N GLU A 136 14.89 4.32 -10.07
CA GLU A 136 15.12 5.76 -9.88
C GLU A 136 15.65 6.03 -8.46
N TYR A 137 16.68 6.86 -8.34
CA TYR A 137 17.33 7.18 -7.06
C TYR A 137 17.13 8.65 -6.66
N ASP A 138 16.83 9.53 -7.63
CA ASP A 138 16.60 10.95 -7.36
C ASP A 138 15.15 11.18 -6.90
N GLU A 139 15.00 11.69 -5.69
CA GLU A 139 13.71 11.88 -5.01
C GLU A 139 12.77 12.85 -5.74
N ALA A 140 13.31 13.91 -6.33
CA ALA A 140 12.50 14.90 -7.05
C ALA A 140 12.00 14.32 -8.38
N LYS A 141 12.85 13.53 -9.05
CA LYS A 141 12.48 12.79 -10.24
C LYS A 141 11.49 11.67 -9.92
N THR A 142 11.75 10.83 -8.91
CA THR A 142 10.85 9.78 -8.42
C THR A 142 9.47 10.35 -8.08
N GLU A 143 9.42 11.47 -7.35
CA GLU A 143 8.16 12.13 -7.02
C GLU A 143 7.44 12.62 -8.28
N CYS A 144 8.17 13.17 -9.27
CA CYS A 144 7.55 13.60 -10.51
C CYS A 144 7.00 12.43 -11.34
N GLU A 145 7.76 11.35 -11.45
CA GLU A 145 7.33 10.11 -12.11
C GLU A 145 6.07 9.53 -11.42
N ALA A 146 5.99 9.68 -10.09
CA ALA A 146 4.84 9.26 -9.31
C ALA A 146 3.61 10.16 -9.52
N VAL A 147 3.80 11.48 -9.51
CA VAL A 147 2.76 12.46 -9.86
C VAL A 147 2.14 12.11 -11.20
N GLN A 148 2.95 11.81 -12.21
CA GLN A 148 2.49 11.46 -13.55
C GLN A 148 1.72 10.14 -13.57
N ARG A 149 2.10 9.16 -12.74
CA ARG A 149 1.47 7.82 -12.72
C ARG A 149 0.33 7.67 -11.72
N ASN A 150 0.06 8.62 -10.84
CA ASN A 150 -1.00 8.48 -9.82
C ASN A 150 -2.38 8.14 -10.39
N TYR A 151 -2.74 8.73 -11.55
CA TYR A 151 -3.96 8.37 -12.25
C TYR A 151 -3.97 6.89 -12.67
N ARG A 152 -2.88 6.39 -13.26
CA ARG A 152 -2.70 4.98 -13.64
C ARG A 152 -2.72 4.08 -12.41
N THR A 153 -2.01 4.42 -11.34
CA THR A 153 -1.97 3.65 -10.09
C THR A 153 -3.37 3.51 -9.50
N ALA A 154 -4.14 4.61 -9.41
CA ALA A 154 -5.50 4.57 -8.90
C ALA A 154 -6.40 3.62 -9.72
N LYS A 155 -6.30 3.67 -11.06
CA LYS A 155 -7.03 2.73 -11.94
C LYS A 155 -6.64 1.28 -11.71
N LEU A 156 -5.35 0.99 -11.59
CA LEU A 156 -4.84 -0.35 -11.29
C LEU A 156 -5.36 -0.86 -9.94
N LEU A 157 -5.58 0.03 -8.98
CA LEU A 157 -6.20 -0.29 -7.70
C LEU A 157 -7.74 -0.48 -7.77
N GLY A 158 -8.35 -0.31 -8.95
CA GLY A 158 -9.78 -0.49 -9.18
C GLY A 158 -10.62 0.78 -9.01
N VAL A 159 -10.00 1.96 -8.88
CA VAL A 159 -10.74 3.22 -8.74
C VAL A 159 -11.39 3.63 -10.08
N PRO A 160 -12.67 4.05 -10.09
CA PRO A 160 -13.34 4.52 -11.30
C PRO A 160 -12.58 5.68 -11.98
N TYR A 161 -12.55 5.67 -13.33
CA TYR A 161 -11.77 6.61 -14.15
C TYR A 161 -11.84 8.07 -13.67
N TYR A 162 -13.06 8.59 -13.49
CA TYR A 162 -13.27 10.00 -13.17
C TYR A 162 -12.78 10.35 -11.75
N ILE A 163 -12.93 9.43 -10.80
CA ILE A 163 -12.40 9.59 -9.44
C ILE A 163 -10.88 9.47 -9.43
N ALA A 164 -10.31 8.50 -10.16
CA ALA A 164 -8.87 8.33 -10.29
C ALA A 164 -8.21 9.59 -10.85
N LYS A 165 -8.80 10.16 -11.91
CA LYS A 165 -8.31 11.37 -12.56
C LYS A 165 -8.39 12.58 -11.63
N LYS A 166 -9.54 12.77 -10.98
CA LYS A 166 -9.75 13.83 -10.00
C LYS A 166 -8.73 13.74 -8.86
N ASN A 167 -8.61 12.58 -8.21
CA ASN A 167 -7.72 12.40 -7.06
C ASN A 167 -6.24 12.60 -7.44
N ALA A 168 -5.83 12.20 -8.64
CA ALA A 168 -4.48 12.44 -9.13
C ALA A 168 -4.21 13.93 -9.39
N LEU A 169 -5.16 14.65 -9.99
CA LEU A 169 -5.08 16.10 -10.18
C LEU A 169 -5.09 16.86 -8.85
N ASP A 170 -5.92 16.44 -7.89
CA ASP A 170 -5.97 17.00 -6.54
C ASP A 170 -4.60 16.84 -5.86
N TYR A 171 -3.93 15.68 -6.01
CA TYR A 171 -2.57 15.51 -5.51
C TYR A 171 -1.61 16.55 -6.09
N TYR A 172 -1.57 16.66 -7.42
CA TYR A 172 -0.67 17.56 -8.11
C TYR A 172 -0.90 19.02 -7.71
N GLN A 173 -2.14 19.49 -7.81
CA GLN A 173 -2.49 20.90 -7.60
C GLN A 173 -2.46 21.32 -6.13
N LEU A 174 -2.94 20.46 -5.23
CA LEU A 174 -3.15 20.84 -3.84
C LEU A 174 -1.96 20.49 -2.94
N TYR A 175 -1.18 19.46 -3.28
CA TYR A 175 -0.10 18.95 -2.43
C TYR A 175 1.28 19.07 -3.06
N TYR A 176 1.49 18.56 -4.29
CA TYR A 176 2.80 18.62 -4.94
C TYR A 176 3.26 20.06 -5.21
N MET A 177 2.39 20.88 -5.83
CA MET A 177 2.74 22.27 -6.20
C MET A 177 3.00 23.19 -4.99
N LYS A 178 2.60 22.79 -3.77
CA LYS A 178 2.86 23.54 -2.54
C LYS A 178 4.08 23.00 -1.78
N ARG A 179 4.68 21.91 -2.27
CA ARG A 179 5.81 21.24 -1.63
C ARG A 179 7.10 22.03 -1.81
N LYS A 180 8.06 21.78 -0.93
CA LYS A 180 9.41 22.36 -0.96
C LYS A 180 10.42 21.28 -0.58
N GLY A 181 11.68 21.50 -0.95
CA GLY A 181 12.79 20.60 -0.59
C GLY A 181 12.98 19.46 -1.59
N ARG A 182 13.64 18.38 -1.14
CA ARG A 182 14.18 17.30 -1.99
C ARG A 182 13.18 16.56 -2.88
N TYR A 183 11.89 16.64 -2.56
CA TYR A 183 10.80 15.98 -3.31
C TYR A 183 10.19 16.89 -4.39
N PHE A 184 10.58 18.16 -4.48
CA PHE A 184 9.97 19.12 -5.39
C PHE A 184 10.94 19.55 -6.47
N SER A 185 10.47 19.54 -7.72
CA SER A 185 11.13 20.17 -8.86
C SER A 185 10.13 21.04 -9.63
N SER A 186 10.56 22.25 -10.00
CA SER A 186 9.82 23.15 -10.89
C SER A 186 9.68 22.60 -12.32
N GLU A 187 10.52 21.63 -12.67
CA GLU A 187 10.53 20.97 -13.97
C GLU A 187 9.51 19.84 -14.08
N CYS A 188 8.84 19.48 -12.97
CA CYS A 188 7.73 18.54 -12.98
C CYS A 188 6.42 19.24 -13.33
N ALA A 189 6.19 19.46 -14.62
CA ALA A 189 4.95 20.02 -15.14
C ALA A 189 4.78 19.62 -16.61
N PRO A 190 3.57 19.70 -17.19
CA PRO A 190 3.34 19.38 -18.60
C PRO A 190 4.29 20.17 -19.51
N GLY A 191 4.96 19.47 -20.43
CA GLY A 191 5.88 20.06 -21.41
C GLY A 191 7.25 20.49 -20.88
N LYS A 192 7.56 20.25 -19.59
CA LYS A 192 8.85 20.61 -18.99
C LYS A 192 9.83 19.43 -18.97
N ALA A 193 11.05 19.68 -18.47
CA ALA A 193 12.15 18.73 -18.55
C ALA A 193 11.91 17.39 -17.83
N LEU A 194 11.01 17.32 -16.84
CA LEU A 194 10.66 16.06 -16.16
C LEU A 194 9.32 15.45 -16.62
N ASP A 195 8.66 16.03 -17.63
CA ASP A 195 7.48 15.39 -18.24
C ASP A 195 7.93 14.19 -19.10
N GLU A 196 7.46 12.99 -18.74
CA GLU A 196 7.73 11.77 -19.50
C GLU A 196 6.78 11.62 -20.69
N HIS A 197 5.83 12.55 -20.87
CA HIS A 197 4.85 12.55 -21.96
C HIS A 197 4.02 11.25 -22.03
N LEU A 198 3.68 10.70 -20.86
CA LEU A 198 2.89 9.48 -20.77
C LEU A 198 1.46 9.73 -21.28
N LYS A 199 0.95 8.81 -22.11
CA LYS A 199 -0.43 8.86 -22.63
C LYS A 199 -1.47 8.81 -21.51
N ASP A 200 -1.14 8.17 -20.41
CA ASP A 200 -1.95 8.06 -19.19
C ASP A 200 -1.36 8.88 -18.03
N SER A 201 -0.72 10.01 -18.32
CA SER A 201 -0.27 10.94 -17.27
C SER A 201 -1.46 11.57 -16.54
N THR A 202 -1.25 11.92 -15.28
CA THR A 202 -2.16 12.70 -14.44
C THR A 202 -2.62 14.00 -15.09
N TRP A 203 -1.85 14.62 -15.98
CA TRP A 203 -2.22 15.86 -16.66
C TRP A 203 -2.65 15.70 -18.14
N THR A 204 -2.72 14.48 -18.67
CA THR A 204 -3.21 14.23 -20.05
C THR A 204 -4.75 14.19 -20.07
N ASP A 205 -5.42 14.92 -20.95
CA ASP A 205 -6.90 14.97 -20.99
C ASP A 205 -7.59 13.63 -21.24
#